data_AF-A0A2M8TST2-F1
#
_entry.id   AF-A0A2M8TST2-F1
#
_cell.length_a   1.000
_cell.length_b   1.000
_cell.length_c   1.000
_cell.angle_alpha   90.00
_cell.angle_beta   90.00
_cell.angle_gamma   90.00
#
_symmetry.space_group_name_H-M   'P 1'
#
loop_
_entity.id
_entity.type
_entity.pdbx_description
1 polymer ?
#
loop_
_entity_poly.entity_id
_entity_poly.type
_entity_poly.pdbx_seq_one_letter_code
_entity_poly.pdbx_strand_id
1 'polypeptide(L)'
;MRKIHFCMRTFALIALALIIASCANDETEQENAAKKLDAKGMTEFAVVDDETNAKALSTTRTLGEYTGSSIKFYWTSNDRLWINNSAATPPIKGSKRSDIPTSGGKVTAAKFYFDGIYSAATYPVRYTGNGNSSGEKVTIKATQAQQTPNDGAHIGVDGDCGTAVATRQSDGSYRFMLDHKASYLTFIPYYSIGFTTDVKVTQIKVKADQAVAGTYDFDDTGIKLVNATSTSQSVTLTFNGGNTNGFEIPNVQNYAKNAAIMVIAPGSYTNFTVEYTLYDQITKVTGTVCKNYGNVTCAVGKNKKVAADLAIINRGNKLYMWDALKDYWWGYENEQPVLNGVTNPHFPKNKASDPQRWYYDVNAPTGEAVGAGGYAFKCPNVNEMLWYICKGNPHWDGEKLFSFAKHLYKGGMWFKKKSVIMSENNLNSATMRDKFNGTDYRPVGTGWPRINNNIASGSPSNINNYFFLPAINFFWQGSFYGSGKMGEYGDYWTSSASNQNNSNENAFNLAFGSNTAGVYNSLREKGAMTIAFE
;
A
#
# COMPACT_ATOMS: atom_id res chain seq x y z
N MET A 1 -17.73 -86.41 -51.53
CA MET A 1 -17.68 -85.02 -52.04
C MET A 1 -16.39 -84.40 -51.50
N ARG A 2 -15.24 -84.64 -52.14
CA ARG A 2 -14.62 -83.94 -53.30
C ARG A 2 -14.25 -82.50 -52.92
N LYS A 3 -12.96 -82.08 -52.92
CA LYS A 3 -11.88 -82.35 -53.91
C LYS A 3 -10.49 -82.45 -53.23
N ILE A 4 -9.68 -83.49 -53.50
CA ILE A 4 -8.58 -83.66 -54.51
C ILE A 4 -7.22 -83.13 -53.99
N HIS A 5 -6.26 -84.04 -53.67
CA HIS A 5 -4.93 -84.32 -54.31
C HIS A 5 -3.91 -83.14 -54.28
N PHE A 6 -2.58 -83.25 -54.21
CA PHE A 6 -1.55 -84.28 -54.52
C PHE A 6 -0.25 -83.76 -53.86
N CYS A 7 0.58 -84.59 -53.21
CA CYS A 7 1.84 -85.15 -53.73
C CYS A 7 2.88 -84.19 -54.37
N MET A 8 4.10 -84.28 -53.83
CA MET A 8 5.40 -84.38 -54.52
C MET A 8 6.21 -83.12 -54.93
N ARG A 9 7.37 -82.99 -54.25
CA ARG A 9 8.74 -82.62 -54.70
C ARG A 9 8.90 -81.61 -55.85
N THR A 10 9.61 -80.49 -55.64
CA THR A 10 10.95 -80.20 -56.23
C THR A 10 11.59 -78.89 -55.69
N PHE A 11 12.91 -78.97 -55.50
CA PHE A 11 13.97 -77.95 -55.33
C PHE A 11 13.67 -76.43 -55.40
N ALA A 12 14.20 -75.69 -54.41
CA ALA A 12 14.99 -74.48 -54.64
C ALA A 12 15.87 -74.16 -53.41
N LEU A 13 17.17 -73.98 -53.65
CA LEU A 13 18.15 -73.44 -52.69
C LEU A 13 17.69 -72.07 -52.15
N ILE A 14 18.10 -71.72 -50.92
CA ILE A 14 18.90 -70.50 -50.58
C ILE A 14 19.00 -70.32 -49.04
N ALA A 15 20.24 -70.04 -48.61
CA ALA A 15 20.69 -69.31 -47.41
C ALA A 15 20.43 -69.84 -45.97
N LEU A 16 21.48 -70.48 -45.44
CA LEU A 16 22.28 -70.08 -44.26
C LEU A 16 21.60 -69.30 -43.11
N ALA A 17 21.46 -69.93 -41.93
CA ALA A 17 21.88 -69.37 -40.63
C ALA A 17 21.80 -70.39 -39.47
N LEU A 18 22.95 -70.52 -38.81
CA LEU A 18 23.33 -71.12 -37.52
C LEU A 18 22.24 -71.28 -36.44
N ILE A 19 22.13 -72.51 -35.90
CA ILE A 19 21.77 -72.77 -34.50
C ILE A 19 22.58 -73.98 -34.02
N ILE A 20 23.41 -73.80 -32.99
CA ILE A 20 23.70 -74.85 -32.02
C ILE A 20 23.88 -74.21 -30.64
N ALA A 21 23.04 -74.67 -29.73
CA ALA A 21 23.06 -74.42 -28.30
C ALA A 21 24.27 -75.11 -27.64
N SER A 22 24.68 -74.63 -26.45
CA SER A 22 24.64 -75.44 -25.22
C SER A 22 25.48 -74.84 -24.09
N CYS A 23 25.03 -75.13 -22.87
CA CYS A 23 25.75 -75.12 -21.58
C CYS A 23 26.14 -73.75 -21.01
N ALA A 24 26.13 -73.50 -19.71
CA ALA A 24 25.63 -74.15 -18.49
C ALA A 24 25.87 -73.11 -17.36
N ASN A 25 25.10 -73.22 -16.27
CA ASN A 25 25.27 -72.65 -14.92
C ASN A 25 26.09 -71.36 -14.70
N ASP A 26 25.51 -70.42 -13.95
CA ASP A 26 26.15 -69.72 -12.82
C ASP A 26 25.02 -69.24 -11.88
N GLU A 27 24.98 -69.71 -10.64
CA GLU A 27 25.59 -69.08 -9.46
C GLU A 27 25.14 -67.63 -9.23
N THR A 28 24.58 -67.44 -8.04
CA THR A 28 23.98 -66.22 -7.51
C THR A 28 24.91 -65.02 -7.56
N GLU A 29 24.68 -64.11 -8.50
CA GLU A 29 25.18 -62.75 -8.44
C GLU A 29 24.10 -61.79 -7.91
N GLN A 30 24.51 -61.01 -6.92
CA GLN A 30 23.85 -59.79 -6.44
C GLN A 30 23.68 -58.80 -7.61
N GLU A 31 22.59 -58.90 -8.36
CA GLU A 31 22.27 -57.90 -9.38
C GLU A 31 21.67 -56.64 -8.75
N ASN A 32 22.54 -55.63 -8.63
CA ASN A 32 22.32 -54.27 -9.12
C ASN A 32 20.94 -53.65 -8.86
N ALA A 33 20.84 -52.92 -7.74
CA ALA A 33 19.98 -51.74 -7.69
C ALA A 33 20.46 -50.76 -8.77
N ALA A 34 19.85 -50.82 -9.96
CA ALA A 34 20.13 -49.96 -11.08
C ALA A 34 20.03 -48.49 -10.64
N LYS A 35 21.19 -47.87 -10.41
CA LYS A 35 21.34 -46.46 -10.06
C LYS A 35 20.88 -45.64 -11.26
N LYS A 36 19.72 -45.00 -11.17
CA LYS A 36 19.28 -44.09 -12.23
C LYS A 36 20.01 -42.76 -12.05
N LEU A 37 21.23 -42.70 -12.56
CA LEU A 37 21.77 -41.44 -13.01
C LEU A 37 20.89 -40.92 -14.15
N ASP A 38 20.69 -39.61 -14.25
CA ASP A 38 20.13 -39.06 -15.48
C ASP A 38 21.06 -39.37 -16.66
N ALA A 39 20.63 -39.07 -17.88
CA ALA A 39 21.43 -39.30 -19.09
C ALA A 39 22.80 -38.59 -19.10
N LYS A 40 23.12 -37.80 -18.06
CA LYS A 40 24.36 -37.04 -17.88
C LYS A 40 25.14 -37.46 -16.63
N GLY A 41 24.77 -38.53 -15.93
CA GLY A 41 25.53 -39.01 -14.77
C GLY A 41 25.19 -38.30 -13.45
N MET A 42 24.02 -37.65 -13.33
CA MET A 42 23.64 -36.84 -12.18
C MET A 42 22.58 -37.49 -11.30
N THR A 43 22.56 -37.15 -10.01
CA THR A 43 21.51 -37.57 -9.06
C THR A 43 20.39 -36.54 -9.00
N GLU A 44 19.14 -37.01 -9.11
CA GLU A 44 17.91 -36.20 -9.05
C GLU A 44 17.46 -35.96 -7.61
N PHE A 45 17.15 -34.71 -7.27
CA PHE A 45 16.45 -34.27 -6.08
C PHE A 45 15.17 -33.56 -6.50
N ALA A 46 14.02 -34.14 -6.18
CA ALA A 46 12.71 -33.62 -6.61
C ALA A 46 11.85 -33.19 -5.42
N VAL A 47 11.04 -32.17 -5.63
CA VAL A 47 10.00 -31.77 -4.68
C VAL A 47 8.96 -32.90 -4.59
N VAL A 48 8.42 -33.17 -3.39
CA VAL A 48 7.27 -34.06 -3.22
C VAL A 48 6.05 -33.43 -3.91
N ASP A 49 5.52 -34.12 -4.94
CA ASP A 49 4.30 -33.71 -5.62
C ASP A 49 3.10 -34.23 -4.84
N ASP A 50 2.59 -33.43 -3.91
CA ASP A 50 1.48 -33.82 -3.05
C ASP A 50 0.14 -33.48 -3.72
N GLU A 51 -0.24 -34.25 -4.74
CA GLU A 51 -1.58 -34.17 -5.34
C GLU A 51 -2.65 -34.92 -4.51
N THR A 52 -2.26 -35.67 -3.47
CA THR A 52 -3.17 -36.58 -2.74
C THR A 52 -3.41 -36.24 -1.26
N ASN A 53 -2.66 -35.34 -0.62
CA ASN A 53 -2.97 -34.86 0.74
C ASN A 53 -3.49 -33.41 0.76
N ALA A 54 -4.80 -33.25 0.61
CA ALA A 54 -5.51 -31.97 0.77
C ALA A 54 -5.52 -31.41 2.22
N LYS A 55 -4.58 -31.80 3.10
CA LYS A 55 -4.54 -31.39 4.52
C LYS A 55 -3.18 -30.95 5.07
N ALA A 56 -2.19 -30.69 4.22
CA ALA A 56 -1.02 -29.90 4.60
C ALA A 56 -0.98 -28.62 3.76
N LEU A 57 -1.07 -27.45 4.40
CA LEU A 57 -0.87 -26.15 3.76
C LEU A 57 0.51 -26.15 3.07
N SER A 58 0.53 -26.23 1.73
CA SER A 58 1.75 -26.47 0.95
C SER A 58 2.78 -25.32 1.09
N THR A 59 4.00 -25.61 1.52
CA THR A 59 5.05 -24.62 1.81
C THR A 59 6.40 -24.90 1.14
N THR A 60 6.50 -25.07 -0.19
CA THR A 60 7.80 -25.44 -0.81
C THR A 60 8.23 -24.70 -2.08
N ARG A 61 8.10 -23.38 -2.24
CA ARG A 61 8.25 -22.81 -3.60
C ARG A 61 8.67 -21.30 -3.55
N THR A 62 8.94 -20.57 -4.64
CA THR A 62 9.74 -19.30 -4.63
C THR A 62 9.10 -17.99 -5.16
N LEU A 63 7.89 -18.04 -5.75
CA LEU A 63 7.02 -16.90 -6.14
C LEU A 63 5.73 -16.89 -5.33
N GLY A 64 5.36 -15.79 -4.68
CA GLY A 64 4.17 -15.75 -3.81
C GLY A 64 2.91 -15.18 -4.45
N GLU A 65 1.83 -15.94 -4.51
CA GLU A 65 0.49 -15.45 -4.86
C GLU A 65 -0.41 -15.53 -3.64
N TYR A 66 -0.94 -14.41 -3.16
CA TYR A 66 -1.85 -14.43 -2.01
C TYR A 66 -3.23 -14.93 -2.44
N THR A 67 -3.67 -16.04 -1.83
CA THR A 67 -4.93 -16.73 -2.16
C THR A 67 -6.14 -16.20 -1.38
N GLY A 68 -5.96 -15.12 -0.61
CA GLY A 68 -6.95 -14.64 0.36
C GLY A 68 -6.67 -15.10 1.79
N SER A 69 -5.91 -16.19 1.98
CA SER A 69 -5.56 -16.75 3.30
C SER A 69 -4.06 -17.06 3.48
N SER A 70 -3.36 -17.40 2.40
CA SER A 70 -1.95 -17.82 2.43
C SER A 70 -1.24 -17.37 1.17
N ILE A 71 0.09 -17.36 1.20
CA ILE A 71 0.91 -17.19 -0.01
C ILE A 71 1.11 -18.56 -0.63
N LYS A 72 0.64 -18.76 -1.87
CA LYS A 72 0.97 -19.93 -2.68
C LYS A 72 2.27 -19.65 -3.38
N PHE A 73 3.25 -20.51 -3.13
CA PHE A 73 4.57 -20.30 -3.67
C PHE A 73 4.73 -20.97 -5.08
N TYR A 74 5.75 -20.65 -5.91
CA TYR A 74 6.15 -21.41 -7.13
C TYR A 74 7.66 -21.36 -7.43
N TRP A 75 8.30 -22.42 -7.93
CA TRP A 75 9.70 -22.37 -8.38
C TRP A 75 9.84 -21.58 -9.68
N THR A 76 10.93 -20.83 -9.84
CA THR A 76 11.16 -19.90 -10.96
C THR A 76 12.57 -20.05 -11.54
N SER A 77 12.78 -19.48 -12.73
CA SER A 77 14.08 -19.53 -13.39
C SER A 77 15.19 -18.98 -12.48
N ASN A 78 16.36 -19.62 -12.51
CA ASN A 78 17.52 -19.33 -11.65
C ASN A 78 17.43 -19.76 -10.18
N ASP A 79 16.35 -20.41 -9.76
CA ASP A 79 16.38 -21.07 -8.45
C ASP A 79 17.40 -22.20 -8.43
N ARG A 80 18.13 -22.26 -7.32
CA ARG A 80 19.17 -23.25 -7.07
C ARG A 80 18.92 -23.92 -5.73
N LEU A 81 19.23 -25.20 -5.68
CA LEU A 81 19.18 -25.97 -4.44
C LEU A 81 20.60 -26.27 -3.98
N TRP A 82 20.81 -26.29 -2.67
CA TRP A 82 22.07 -26.68 -2.05
C TRP A 82 21.84 -27.92 -1.21
N ILE A 83 22.81 -28.83 -1.23
CA ILE A 83 22.87 -29.97 -0.32
C ILE A 83 24.07 -29.80 0.61
N ASN A 84 23.91 -30.22 1.86
CA ASN A 84 25.02 -30.36 2.79
C ASN A 84 25.45 -31.82 2.84
N ASN A 85 26.58 -32.14 2.20
CA ASN A 85 27.21 -33.44 2.29
C ASN A 85 28.48 -33.34 3.15
N SER A 86 28.36 -33.64 4.44
CA SER A 86 29.47 -33.54 5.40
C SER A 86 30.68 -34.43 5.07
N ALA A 87 30.49 -35.46 4.24
CA ALA A 87 31.58 -36.33 3.79
C ALA A 87 32.36 -35.76 2.58
N ALA A 88 31.91 -34.63 2.00
CA ALA A 88 32.55 -33.97 0.87
C ALA A 88 33.29 -32.69 1.27
N THR A 89 34.30 -32.31 0.49
CA THR A 89 35.02 -31.04 0.63
C THR A 89 34.92 -30.23 -0.68
N PRO A 90 34.39 -29.00 -0.67
CA PRO A 90 33.56 -28.41 0.40
C PRO A 90 32.24 -29.19 0.59
N PRO A 91 31.64 -29.14 1.79
CA PRO A 91 30.44 -29.92 2.12
C PRO A 91 29.19 -29.42 1.43
N ILE A 92 29.08 -28.11 1.21
CA ILE A 92 27.96 -27.51 0.49
C ILE A 92 28.17 -27.67 -1.02
N LYS A 93 27.23 -28.34 -1.68
CA LYS A 93 27.19 -28.49 -3.14
C LYS A 93 25.91 -27.86 -3.68
N GLY A 94 26.03 -27.04 -4.71
CA GLY A 94 24.89 -26.46 -5.42
C GLY A 94 24.48 -27.31 -6.61
N SER A 95 23.18 -27.34 -6.92
CA SER A 95 22.64 -27.99 -8.11
C SER A 95 23.28 -27.42 -9.38
N LYS A 96 23.56 -28.27 -10.38
CA LYS A 96 24.15 -27.82 -11.64
C LYS A 96 23.11 -27.42 -12.67
N ARG A 97 21.93 -28.04 -12.61
CA ARG A 97 20.78 -27.69 -13.43
C ARG A 97 19.48 -28.04 -12.70
N SER A 98 18.38 -27.50 -13.22
CA SER A 98 17.02 -27.89 -12.87
C SER A 98 16.20 -28.16 -14.13
N ASP A 99 14.98 -28.66 -13.96
CA ASP A 99 13.95 -28.74 -15.02
C ASP A 99 13.03 -27.51 -15.07
N ILE A 100 13.33 -26.48 -14.26
CA ILE A 100 12.55 -25.25 -14.24
C ILE A 100 12.74 -24.53 -15.59
N PRO A 101 11.66 -24.12 -16.28
CA PRO A 101 11.78 -23.44 -17.56
C PRO A 101 12.63 -22.16 -17.45
N THR A 102 13.54 -21.97 -18.40
CA THR A 102 14.48 -20.82 -18.40
C THR A 102 13.80 -19.48 -18.70
N SER A 103 12.66 -19.48 -19.40
CA SER A 103 11.96 -18.27 -19.84
C SER A 103 10.70 -18.00 -19.01
N GLY A 104 10.84 -17.30 -17.88
CA GLY A 104 9.71 -16.78 -17.09
C GLY A 104 8.70 -17.82 -16.59
N GLY A 105 9.06 -19.12 -16.65
CA GLY A 105 8.19 -20.19 -16.21
C GLY A 105 8.13 -20.28 -14.70
N LYS A 106 6.93 -20.55 -14.18
CA LYS A 106 6.71 -20.90 -12.77
C LYS A 106 6.19 -22.32 -12.69
N VAL A 107 6.78 -23.15 -11.83
CA VAL A 107 6.39 -24.55 -11.64
C VAL A 107 6.08 -24.86 -10.18
N THR A 108 5.13 -25.75 -9.93
CA THR A 108 4.72 -26.14 -8.57
C THR A 108 5.63 -27.20 -7.97
N ALA A 109 6.27 -28.00 -8.82
CA ALA A 109 7.29 -28.98 -8.48
C ALA A 109 8.49 -28.78 -9.41
N ALA A 110 9.70 -28.96 -8.86
CA ALA A 110 10.94 -28.83 -9.60
C ALA A 110 11.87 -30.00 -9.25
N LYS A 111 12.72 -30.34 -10.21
CA LYS A 111 13.81 -31.30 -10.09
C LYS A 111 15.13 -30.57 -10.18
N PHE A 112 16.03 -30.87 -9.26
CA PHE A 112 17.38 -30.36 -9.20
C PHE A 112 18.36 -31.51 -9.38
N TYR A 113 19.39 -31.29 -10.18
CA TYR A 113 20.36 -32.34 -10.52
C TYR A 113 21.74 -31.96 -9.98
N PHE A 114 22.38 -32.92 -9.31
CA PHE A 114 23.68 -32.77 -8.68
C PHE A 114 24.68 -33.75 -9.31
N ASP A 115 25.90 -33.28 -9.54
CA ASP A 115 26.98 -34.14 -10.05
C ASP A 115 27.31 -35.23 -9.02
N GLY A 116 27.51 -36.45 -9.52
CA GLY A 116 27.91 -37.62 -8.74
C GLY A 116 26.76 -38.47 -8.21
N ILE A 117 27.14 -39.51 -7.48
CA ILE A 117 26.22 -40.49 -6.87
C ILE A 117 26.15 -40.21 -5.37
N TYR A 118 24.92 -40.11 -4.86
CA TYR A 118 24.65 -39.89 -3.43
C TYR A 118 24.05 -41.16 -2.82
N SER A 119 24.67 -41.67 -1.77
CA SER A 119 24.32 -42.96 -1.16
C SER A 119 23.69 -42.88 0.24
N ALA A 120 23.82 -41.74 0.93
CA ALA A 120 23.25 -41.60 2.27
C ALA A 120 21.71 -41.68 2.23
N ALA A 121 21.10 -42.18 3.31
CA ALA A 121 19.64 -42.25 3.39
C ALA A 121 18.99 -40.86 3.29
N THR A 122 19.67 -39.82 3.80
CA THR A 122 19.18 -38.45 3.80
C THR A 122 20.29 -37.43 3.58
N TYR A 123 19.93 -36.27 3.02
CA TYR A 123 20.78 -35.08 2.98
C TYR A 123 20.01 -33.84 3.44
N PRO A 124 20.61 -32.97 4.28
CA PRO A 124 20.08 -31.62 4.48
C PRO A 124 20.10 -30.84 3.17
N VAL A 125 19.03 -30.09 2.95
CA VAL A 125 18.78 -29.28 1.76
C VAL A 125 18.54 -27.84 2.17
N ARG A 126 19.08 -26.91 1.39
CA ARG A 126 18.88 -25.46 1.57
C ARG A 126 18.45 -24.81 0.27
N TYR A 127 17.48 -23.91 0.38
CA TYR A 127 17.16 -22.89 -0.61
C TYR A 127 17.49 -21.53 0.01
N THR A 128 18.33 -20.75 -0.66
CA THR A 128 18.85 -19.47 -0.11
C THR A 128 18.43 -18.25 -0.93
N GLY A 129 17.39 -18.39 -1.75
CA GLY A 129 16.87 -17.32 -2.59
C GLY A 129 17.31 -17.41 -4.04
N ASN A 130 16.49 -16.83 -4.91
CA ASN A 130 16.68 -16.83 -6.35
C ASN A 130 17.94 -16.05 -6.73
N GLY A 131 18.79 -16.64 -7.57
CA GLY A 131 20.04 -16.01 -8.01
C GLY A 131 21.13 -15.92 -6.95
N ASN A 132 20.94 -16.47 -5.74
CA ASN A 132 21.97 -16.49 -4.71
C ASN A 132 23.10 -17.48 -5.07
N SER A 133 24.35 -17.06 -4.91
CA SER A 133 25.56 -17.85 -5.19
C SER A 133 26.09 -18.60 -3.97
N SER A 134 25.53 -18.39 -2.78
CA SER A 134 25.93 -19.07 -1.54
C SER A 134 24.78 -19.91 -0.96
N GLY A 135 25.11 -21.13 -0.54
CA GLY A 135 24.21 -21.99 0.25
C GLY A 135 24.29 -21.77 1.76
N GLU A 136 25.08 -20.79 2.21
CA GLU A 136 25.39 -20.56 3.62
C GLU A 136 24.99 -19.16 4.09
N LYS A 137 24.42 -18.34 3.20
CA LYS A 137 23.99 -16.98 3.50
C LYS A 137 22.68 -16.66 2.82
N VAL A 138 21.87 -15.83 3.47
CA VAL A 138 20.68 -15.22 2.87
C VAL A 138 20.68 -13.73 3.15
N THR A 139 20.23 -12.94 2.18
CA THR A 139 20.03 -11.50 2.35
C THR A 139 18.55 -11.19 2.24
N ILE A 140 17.97 -10.71 3.33
CA ILE A 140 16.64 -10.10 3.31
C ILE A 140 16.83 -8.63 2.96
N LYS A 141 16.39 -8.23 1.78
CA LYS A 141 16.68 -6.89 1.25
C LYS A 141 15.85 -5.83 1.96
N ALA A 142 16.50 -4.72 2.29
CA ALA A 142 15.84 -3.51 2.78
C ALA A 142 15.07 -2.75 1.67
N THR A 143 15.36 -3.02 0.40
CA THR A 143 14.66 -2.46 -0.76
C THR A 143 14.15 -3.59 -1.64
N GLN A 144 12.85 -3.62 -1.85
CA GLN A 144 12.10 -4.64 -2.57
C GLN A 144 11.21 -3.95 -3.61
N ALA A 145 10.82 -4.67 -4.66
CA ALA A 145 10.00 -4.10 -5.72
C ALA A 145 8.99 -5.12 -6.27
N GLN A 146 7.72 -4.74 -6.28
CA GLN A 146 6.63 -5.55 -6.83
C GLN A 146 6.03 -4.86 -8.06
N GLN A 147 5.94 -5.59 -9.19
CA GLN A 147 5.47 -4.99 -10.45
C GLN A 147 3.96 -5.00 -10.59
N THR A 148 3.31 -6.08 -10.16
CA THR A 148 1.87 -6.31 -10.35
C THR A 148 1.20 -6.60 -9.01
N PRO A 149 -0.04 -6.16 -8.76
CA PRO A 149 -0.77 -6.55 -7.57
C PRO A 149 -0.84 -8.07 -7.41
N ASN A 150 -0.74 -8.54 -6.17
CA ASN A 150 -0.82 -9.97 -5.82
C ASN A 150 0.24 -10.88 -6.49
N ASP A 151 1.31 -10.31 -7.05
CA ASP A 151 2.36 -11.05 -7.74
C ASP A 151 3.70 -10.87 -7.01
N GLY A 152 3.98 -11.77 -6.09
CA GLY A 152 5.23 -11.83 -5.33
C GLY A 152 6.39 -12.46 -6.09
N ALA A 153 6.53 -12.25 -7.40
CA ALA A 153 7.64 -12.78 -8.20
C ALA A 153 9.04 -12.35 -7.69
N HIS A 154 9.10 -11.26 -6.94
CA HIS A 154 10.35 -10.73 -6.37
C HIS A 154 10.80 -11.41 -5.07
N ILE A 155 9.94 -12.17 -4.38
CA ILE A 155 10.26 -12.64 -3.02
C ILE A 155 11.49 -13.57 -3.00
N GLY A 156 11.67 -14.38 -4.05
CA GLY A 156 12.86 -15.21 -4.25
C GLY A 156 14.15 -14.41 -4.21
N VAL A 157 14.20 -13.26 -4.90
CA VAL A 157 15.39 -12.40 -4.93
C VAL A 157 15.52 -11.53 -3.68
N ASP A 158 14.46 -11.38 -2.90
CA ASP A 158 14.40 -10.45 -1.76
C ASP A 158 14.62 -11.08 -0.39
N GLY A 159 14.84 -12.40 -0.37
CA GLY A 159 15.29 -13.12 0.83
C GLY A 159 14.43 -14.31 1.21
N ASP A 160 13.53 -14.77 0.33
CA ASP A 160 12.90 -16.07 0.51
C ASP A 160 13.97 -17.17 0.62
N CYS A 161 13.78 -18.07 1.57
CA CYS A 161 14.71 -19.14 1.88
C CYS A 161 13.99 -20.26 2.61
N GLY A 162 14.56 -21.47 2.56
CA GLY A 162 13.99 -22.64 3.20
C GLY A 162 15.03 -23.72 3.46
N THR A 163 14.69 -24.64 4.36
CA THR A 163 15.48 -25.87 4.58
C THR A 163 14.60 -27.08 4.43
N ALA A 164 15.20 -28.24 4.12
CA ALA A 164 14.52 -29.52 4.12
C ALA A 164 15.49 -30.65 4.50
N VAL A 165 14.94 -31.84 4.68
CA VAL A 165 15.69 -33.09 4.62
C VAL A 165 15.23 -33.85 3.39
N ALA A 166 16.15 -34.07 2.45
CA ALA A 166 15.93 -34.90 1.29
C ALA A 166 16.09 -36.38 1.67
N THR A 167 15.09 -37.21 1.34
CA THR A 167 15.08 -38.64 1.65
C THR A 167 15.25 -39.47 0.38
N ARG A 168 16.17 -40.44 0.43
CA ARG A 168 16.47 -41.33 -0.70
C ARG A 168 15.31 -42.26 -1.02
N GLN A 169 15.03 -42.45 -2.30
CA GLN A 169 14.02 -43.36 -2.83
C GLN A 169 14.66 -44.68 -3.30
N SER A 170 13.83 -45.69 -3.59
CA SER A 170 14.29 -47.00 -4.09
C SER A 170 15.03 -46.90 -5.44
N ASP A 171 14.65 -45.95 -6.29
CA ASP A 171 15.30 -45.67 -7.59
C ASP A 171 16.62 -44.87 -7.47
N GLY A 172 17.00 -44.51 -6.24
CA GLY A 172 18.21 -43.73 -5.95
C GLY A 172 18.07 -42.21 -6.08
N SER A 173 16.90 -41.71 -6.50
CA SER A 173 16.58 -40.28 -6.44
C SER A 173 16.24 -39.83 -5.02
N TYR A 174 16.10 -38.53 -4.80
CA TYR A 174 15.71 -37.96 -3.51
C TYR A 174 14.41 -37.18 -3.61
N ARG A 175 13.64 -37.18 -2.52
CA ARG A 175 12.43 -36.37 -2.36
C ARG A 175 12.57 -35.44 -1.17
N PHE A 176 12.14 -34.20 -1.31
CA PHE A 176 12.18 -33.20 -0.24
C PHE A 176 10.95 -32.29 -0.26
N MET A 177 10.66 -31.72 0.91
CA MET A 177 9.65 -30.70 1.10
C MET A 177 10.32 -29.57 1.90
N LEU A 178 10.43 -28.37 1.32
CA LEU A 178 11.00 -27.22 2.02
C LEU A 178 10.11 -26.73 3.15
N ASP A 179 10.75 -26.20 4.18
CA ASP A 179 10.14 -25.35 5.19
C ASP A 179 10.71 -23.94 5.01
N HIS A 180 9.85 -22.98 4.69
CA HIS A 180 10.25 -21.58 4.59
C HIS A 180 10.81 -21.06 5.91
N LYS A 181 11.93 -20.33 5.85
CA LYS A 181 12.64 -19.78 7.01
C LYS A 181 12.62 -18.25 7.07
N ALA A 182 12.21 -17.56 6.01
CA ALA A 182 11.86 -16.15 6.04
C ALA A 182 10.45 -15.92 6.61
N SER A 183 10.09 -14.68 6.94
CA SER A 183 8.71 -14.27 7.25
C SER A 183 8.18 -13.37 6.15
N TYR A 184 6.85 -13.31 6.01
CA TYR A 184 6.20 -12.49 4.98
C TYR A 184 5.12 -11.60 5.58
N LEU A 185 4.93 -10.43 4.98
CA LEU A 185 3.82 -9.53 5.24
C LEU A 185 3.01 -9.37 3.95
N THR A 186 1.68 -9.43 4.06
CA THR A 186 0.79 -9.11 2.93
C THR A 186 -0.04 -7.88 3.28
N PHE A 187 0.20 -6.78 2.58
CA PHE A 187 -0.54 -5.54 2.76
C PHE A 187 -1.74 -5.47 1.84
N ILE A 188 -2.88 -5.02 2.36
CA ILE A 188 -4.10 -4.78 1.58
C ILE A 188 -4.71 -3.44 2.05
N PRO A 189 -4.09 -2.30 1.70
CA PRO A 189 -4.60 -0.99 2.08
C PRO A 189 -5.90 -0.70 1.34
N TYR A 190 -6.81 0.02 2.00
CA TYR A 190 -8.03 0.52 1.38
C TYR A 190 -8.37 1.88 1.98
N TYR A 191 -9.27 2.61 1.34
CA TYR A 191 -9.80 3.86 1.89
C TYR A 191 -11.31 3.82 1.82
N SER A 192 -11.99 3.63 2.95
CA SER A 192 -13.44 3.33 3.00
C SER A 192 -14.33 4.36 2.29
N ILE A 193 -13.90 5.62 2.22
CA ILE A 193 -14.59 6.70 1.50
C ILE A 193 -14.40 6.59 -0.02
N GLY A 194 -13.27 6.04 -0.46
CA GLY A 194 -12.90 5.87 -1.87
C GLY A 194 -12.13 7.05 -2.47
N PHE A 195 -11.15 6.72 -3.30
CA PHE A 195 -10.46 7.63 -4.20
C PHE A 195 -10.94 7.44 -5.65
N THR A 196 -10.55 8.34 -6.55
CA THR A 196 -10.51 8.00 -7.98
C THR A 196 -9.41 6.96 -8.23
N THR A 197 -9.45 6.31 -9.39
CA THR A 197 -8.40 5.36 -9.78
C THR A 197 -7.03 6.01 -9.99
N ASP A 198 -6.96 7.34 -10.06
CA ASP A 198 -5.71 8.10 -10.25
C ASP A 198 -4.87 8.19 -8.97
N VAL A 199 -5.46 7.92 -7.81
CA VAL A 199 -4.73 7.86 -6.54
C VAL A 199 -4.15 6.46 -6.38
N LYS A 200 -2.81 6.40 -6.36
CA LYS A 200 -2.04 5.16 -6.27
C LYS A 200 -1.34 5.07 -4.93
N VAL A 201 -1.25 3.86 -4.38
CA VAL A 201 -0.21 3.53 -3.40
C VAL A 201 1.05 3.17 -4.18
N THR A 202 2.13 3.91 -3.97
CA THR A 202 3.36 3.79 -4.77
C THR A 202 4.48 3.10 -4.01
N GLN A 203 4.40 3.14 -2.68
CA GLN A 203 5.38 2.52 -1.78
C GLN A 203 4.74 2.15 -0.44
N ILE A 204 5.18 1.02 0.12
CA ILE A 204 4.96 0.68 1.52
C ILE A 204 6.32 0.54 2.21
N LYS A 205 6.48 1.21 3.35
CA LYS A 205 7.68 1.09 4.18
C LYS A 205 7.33 0.58 5.58
N VAL A 206 8.02 -0.47 6.01
CA VAL A 206 7.97 -0.98 7.39
C VAL A 206 9.17 -0.44 8.14
N LYS A 207 8.96 0.02 9.38
CA LYS A 207 9.98 0.43 10.35
C LYS A 207 9.76 -0.26 11.69
N ALA A 208 10.83 -0.59 12.40
CA ALA A 208 10.80 -1.08 13.78
C ALA A 208 12.09 -0.68 14.51
N ASP A 209 12.14 -0.85 15.84
CA ASP A 209 13.36 -0.55 16.59
C ASP A 209 14.46 -1.60 16.33
N GLN A 210 14.07 -2.85 16.08
CA GLN A 210 14.99 -3.95 15.75
C GLN A 210 15.23 -4.05 14.23
N ALA A 211 16.33 -4.69 13.84
CA ALA A 211 16.63 -4.96 12.45
C ALA A 211 15.59 -5.91 11.82
N VAL A 212 14.91 -5.44 10.78
CA VAL A 212 13.88 -6.17 10.00
C VAL A 212 14.44 -6.77 8.71
N ALA A 213 15.66 -6.40 8.34
CA ALA A 213 16.37 -6.84 7.14
C ALA A 213 17.88 -6.86 7.39
N GLY A 214 18.62 -7.59 6.55
CA GLY A 214 20.07 -7.76 6.66
C GLY A 214 20.58 -8.98 5.91
N THR A 215 21.88 -9.23 6.04
CA THR A 215 22.54 -10.45 5.56
C THR A 215 22.85 -11.34 6.76
N TYR A 216 22.36 -12.58 6.68
CA TYR A 216 22.40 -13.56 7.75
C TYR A 216 23.17 -14.79 7.30
N ASP A 217 23.89 -15.41 8.22
CA ASP A 217 24.35 -16.77 8.04
C ASP A 217 23.12 -17.70 8.00
N PHE A 218 23.24 -18.77 7.22
CA PHE A 218 22.16 -19.71 6.96
C PHE A 218 22.68 -21.15 7.00
N ASP A 219 22.07 -21.99 7.84
CA ASP A 219 22.43 -23.40 7.97
C ASP A 219 21.20 -24.32 7.81
N ASP A 220 21.36 -25.60 8.14
CA ASP A 220 20.31 -26.61 7.99
C ASP A 220 19.08 -26.35 8.90
N THR A 221 19.20 -25.46 9.89
CA THR A 221 18.11 -25.02 10.77
C THR A 221 17.46 -23.72 10.30
N GLY A 222 18.09 -22.99 9.38
CA GLY A 222 17.58 -21.75 8.78
C GLY A 222 18.42 -20.52 9.11
N ILE A 223 17.75 -19.37 9.18
CA ILE A 223 18.36 -18.05 9.37
C ILE A 223 18.97 -17.91 10.76
N LYS A 224 20.23 -17.47 10.84
CA LYS A 224 20.88 -17.06 12.09
C LYS A 224 20.75 -15.56 12.30
N LEU A 225 19.85 -15.19 13.21
CA LEU A 225 19.57 -13.78 13.52
C LEU A 225 20.71 -13.09 14.28
N VAL A 226 21.57 -13.86 14.97
CA VAL A 226 22.75 -13.36 15.66
C VAL A 226 23.85 -13.01 14.67
N ASN A 227 24.64 -11.96 14.96
CA ASN A 227 25.77 -11.50 14.14
C ASN A 227 25.41 -11.13 12.68
N ALA A 228 24.14 -10.79 12.42
CA ALA A 228 23.71 -10.29 11.12
C ALA A 228 24.52 -9.06 10.71
N THR A 229 24.80 -8.96 9.41
CA THR A 229 25.55 -7.85 8.81
C THR A 229 24.64 -7.02 7.91
N SER A 230 25.04 -5.79 7.60
CA SER A 230 24.28 -4.90 6.71
C SER A 230 22.80 -4.74 7.14
N THR A 231 22.57 -4.71 8.46
CA THR A 231 21.22 -4.69 9.03
C THR A 231 20.49 -3.38 8.76
N SER A 232 19.18 -3.46 8.59
CA SER A 232 18.30 -2.30 8.44
C SER A 232 17.09 -2.41 9.38
N GLN A 233 16.75 -1.29 10.02
CA GLN A 233 15.52 -1.11 10.79
C GLN A 233 14.30 -0.81 9.91
N SER A 234 14.46 -0.85 8.58
CA SER A 234 13.35 -0.68 7.65
C SER A 234 13.44 -1.55 6.40
N VAL A 235 12.27 -1.89 5.86
CA VAL A 235 12.10 -2.48 4.53
C VAL A 235 11.16 -1.59 3.73
N THR A 236 11.56 -1.26 2.51
CA THR A 236 10.79 -0.45 1.57
C THR A 236 10.41 -1.31 0.37
N LEU A 237 9.11 -1.37 0.07
CA LEU A 237 8.55 -2.07 -1.07
C LEU A 237 7.94 -1.05 -2.03
N THR A 238 8.48 -0.96 -3.25
CA THR A 238 7.99 -0.04 -4.30
C THR A 238 7.09 -0.77 -5.30
N PHE A 239 6.12 -0.06 -5.88
CA PHE A 239 5.10 -0.65 -6.75
C PHE A 239 5.20 -0.12 -8.19
N ASN A 240 5.21 -1.02 -9.18
CA ASN A 240 5.18 -0.68 -10.61
C ASN A 240 6.19 0.42 -11.01
N GLY A 241 7.46 0.24 -10.63
CA GLY A 241 8.54 1.21 -10.86
C GLY A 241 8.56 2.43 -9.92
N GLY A 242 7.56 2.58 -9.03
CA GLY A 242 7.47 3.64 -8.04
C GLY A 242 7.16 5.03 -8.62
N ASN A 243 7.53 6.07 -7.88
CA ASN A 243 7.32 7.48 -8.21
C ASN A 243 5.84 7.84 -8.37
N THR A 244 5.37 7.95 -9.61
CA THR A 244 4.03 8.40 -10.00
C THR A 244 3.10 7.25 -10.38
N ASN A 245 3.62 6.02 -10.42
CA ASN A 245 2.88 4.80 -10.66
C ASN A 245 2.77 3.98 -9.38
N GLY A 246 1.79 3.07 -9.34
CA GLY A 246 1.58 2.20 -8.21
C GLY A 246 0.29 1.39 -8.36
N PHE A 247 -0.16 0.81 -7.25
CA PHE A 247 -1.38 0.02 -7.21
C PHE A 247 -2.60 0.89 -6.86
N GLU A 248 -3.78 0.48 -7.32
CA GLU A 248 -5.03 1.17 -7.00
C GLU A 248 -5.35 1.06 -5.50
N ILE A 249 -6.11 2.02 -4.97
CA ILE A 249 -6.58 1.99 -3.58
C ILE A 249 -8.11 1.77 -3.61
N PRO A 250 -8.59 0.54 -3.41
CA PRO A 250 -10.00 0.23 -3.41
C PRO A 250 -10.70 0.82 -2.17
N ASN A 251 -12.03 0.95 -2.24
CA ASN A 251 -12.85 1.41 -1.11
C ASN A 251 -13.17 0.32 -0.08
N VAL A 252 -12.83 -0.93 -0.38
CA VAL A 252 -12.88 -2.09 0.51
C VAL A 252 -11.66 -2.95 0.25
N GLN A 253 -11.31 -3.86 1.17
CA GLN A 253 -10.17 -4.75 0.97
C GLN A 253 -10.32 -5.57 -0.32
N ASN A 254 -9.37 -5.44 -1.25
CA ASN A 254 -9.35 -6.19 -2.50
C ASN A 254 -7.91 -6.55 -2.89
N TYR A 255 -7.50 -7.78 -2.58
CA TYR A 255 -6.13 -8.24 -2.81
C TYR A 255 -5.77 -8.26 -4.31
N ALA A 256 -6.73 -8.50 -5.21
CA ALA A 256 -6.47 -8.51 -6.65
C ALA A 256 -6.11 -7.12 -7.20
N LYS A 257 -6.43 -6.05 -6.47
CA LYS A 257 -6.14 -4.67 -6.87
C LYS A 257 -4.83 -4.14 -6.32
N ASN A 258 -4.41 -4.58 -5.12
CA ASN A 258 -3.24 -3.99 -4.48
C ASN A 258 -2.54 -4.84 -3.41
N ALA A 259 -2.75 -6.15 -3.37
CA ALA A 259 -1.98 -6.98 -2.44
C ALA A 259 -0.49 -6.82 -2.73
N ALA A 260 0.24 -6.45 -1.68
CA ALA A 260 1.68 -6.24 -1.71
C ALA A 260 2.35 -7.18 -0.72
N ILE A 261 3.32 -7.97 -1.20
CA ILE A 261 3.99 -9.01 -0.42
C ILE A 261 5.40 -8.53 -0.11
N MET A 262 5.80 -8.56 1.16
CA MET A 262 7.12 -8.15 1.62
C MET A 262 7.80 -9.30 2.35
N VAL A 263 9.06 -9.57 2.02
CA VAL A 263 9.91 -10.48 2.79
C VAL A 263 10.51 -9.70 3.96
N ILE A 264 10.47 -10.26 5.17
CA ILE A 264 11.00 -9.64 6.38
C ILE A 264 11.72 -10.69 7.23
N ALA A 265 12.74 -10.27 7.97
CA ALA A 265 13.37 -11.17 8.92
C ALA A 265 12.34 -11.70 9.94
N PRO A 266 12.39 -12.98 10.32
CA PRO A 266 11.56 -13.47 11.42
C PRO A 266 12.02 -12.85 12.74
N GLY A 267 11.09 -12.54 13.64
CA GLY A 267 11.42 -11.89 14.90
C GLY A 267 10.21 -11.28 15.61
N SER A 268 10.49 -10.63 16.74
CA SER A 268 9.53 -9.79 17.45
C SER A 268 10.00 -8.35 17.42
N TYR A 269 9.14 -7.47 16.96
CA TYR A 269 9.43 -6.08 16.65
C TYR A 269 8.64 -5.15 17.56
N THR A 270 9.30 -4.11 18.08
CA THR A 270 8.67 -3.01 18.81
C THR A 270 8.59 -1.78 17.93
N ASN A 271 7.65 -0.89 18.25
CA ASN A 271 7.40 0.35 17.50
C ASN A 271 7.15 0.09 15.99
N PHE A 272 6.53 -1.04 15.67
CA PHE A 272 6.33 -1.50 14.30
C PHE A 272 5.38 -0.55 13.56
N THR A 273 5.92 0.22 12.63
CA THR A 273 5.21 1.25 11.89
C THR A 273 5.16 0.91 10.42
N VAL A 274 3.98 1.04 9.81
CA VAL A 274 3.78 0.91 8.36
C VAL A 274 3.43 2.27 7.79
N GLU A 275 4.19 2.69 6.80
CA GLU A 275 4.03 3.93 6.05
C GLU A 275 3.55 3.61 4.63
N TYR A 276 2.46 4.24 4.21
CA TYR A 276 1.88 4.11 2.89
C TYR A 276 2.11 5.43 2.14
N THR A 277 2.99 5.44 1.15
CA THR A 277 3.19 6.61 0.29
C THR A 277 2.18 6.57 -0.85
N LEU A 278 1.42 7.66 -0.98
CA LEU A 278 0.36 7.81 -1.95
C LEU A 278 0.74 8.88 -2.97
N TYR A 279 0.28 8.72 -4.20
CA TYR A 279 0.43 9.69 -5.26
C TYR A 279 -0.89 9.83 -6.04
N ASP A 280 -1.35 11.05 -6.22
CA ASP A 280 -2.48 11.34 -7.10
C ASP A 280 -1.97 11.82 -8.46
N GLN A 281 -2.29 11.05 -9.50
CA GLN A 281 -1.83 11.31 -10.85
C GLN A 281 -2.49 12.53 -11.50
N ILE A 282 -3.59 13.05 -10.97
CA ILE A 282 -4.24 14.28 -11.42
C ILE A 282 -3.68 15.48 -10.68
N THR A 283 -3.74 15.48 -9.35
CA THR A 283 -3.32 16.64 -8.54
C THR A 283 -1.80 16.74 -8.38
N LYS A 284 -1.07 15.67 -8.72
CA LYS A 284 0.39 15.52 -8.56
C LYS A 284 0.85 15.56 -7.12
N VAL A 285 -0.06 15.41 -6.16
CA VAL A 285 0.25 15.42 -4.72
C VAL A 285 0.81 14.06 -4.30
N THR A 286 1.93 14.11 -3.59
CA THR A 286 2.51 12.98 -2.86
C THR A 286 2.39 13.22 -1.37
N GLY A 287 2.04 12.17 -0.62
CA GLY A 287 2.16 12.20 0.84
C GLY A 287 2.15 10.80 1.44
N THR A 288 2.33 10.73 2.76
CA THR A 288 2.46 9.45 3.47
C THR A 288 1.44 9.33 4.59
N VAL A 289 0.76 8.19 4.67
CA VAL A 289 -0.08 7.79 5.80
C VAL A 289 0.71 6.83 6.67
N CYS A 290 0.83 7.12 7.96
CA CYS A 290 1.56 6.27 8.91
C CYS A 290 0.60 5.58 9.88
N LYS A 291 0.83 4.29 10.15
CA LYS A 291 0.13 3.54 11.18
C LYS A 291 1.12 2.74 12.02
N ASN A 292 1.13 3.01 13.33
CA ASN A 292 1.90 2.25 14.30
C ASN A 292 1.05 1.09 14.83
N TYR A 293 1.65 -0.10 14.86
CA TYR A 293 1.04 -1.36 15.33
C TYR A 293 1.61 -1.82 16.67
N GLY A 294 2.45 -1.00 17.32
CA GLY A 294 3.12 -1.33 18.57
C GLY A 294 4.05 -2.53 18.39
N ASN A 295 3.70 -3.63 19.06
CA ASN A 295 4.50 -4.84 19.05
C ASN A 295 3.96 -5.86 18.03
N VAL A 296 4.82 -6.33 17.13
CA VAL A 296 4.45 -7.27 16.06
C VAL A 296 5.45 -8.42 16.02
N THR A 297 4.94 -9.65 16.15
CA THR A 297 5.71 -10.87 15.86
C THR A 297 5.51 -11.29 14.39
N CYS A 298 6.62 -11.58 13.74
CA CYS A 298 6.75 -12.14 12.39
C CYS A 298 7.35 -13.53 12.51
N ALA A 299 6.51 -14.57 12.41
CA ALA A 299 6.92 -15.96 12.65
C ALA A 299 7.63 -16.58 11.44
N VAL A 300 8.62 -17.41 11.71
CA VAL A 300 9.38 -18.18 10.71
C VAL A 300 8.43 -18.94 9.78
N GLY A 301 8.59 -18.76 8.47
CA GLY A 301 7.83 -19.44 7.42
C GLY A 301 6.36 -19.03 7.33
N LYS A 302 5.94 -17.95 8.01
CA LYS A 302 4.54 -17.52 8.06
C LYS A 302 4.33 -16.18 7.36
N ASN A 303 3.14 -16.05 6.78
CA ASN A 303 2.62 -14.79 6.27
C ASN A 303 1.73 -14.11 7.32
N LYS A 304 1.84 -12.79 7.46
CA LYS A 304 0.95 -11.98 8.28
C LYS A 304 0.24 -10.94 7.41
N LYS A 305 -1.09 -11.02 7.39
CA LYS A 305 -1.93 -10.00 6.73
C LYS A 305 -1.89 -8.69 7.51
N VAL A 306 -1.67 -7.58 6.81
CA VAL A 306 -1.66 -6.22 7.33
C VAL A 306 -2.64 -5.38 6.51
N ALA A 307 -3.88 -5.30 6.98
CA ALA A 307 -4.90 -4.46 6.34
C ALA A 307 -5.04 -3.12 7.09
N ALA A 308 -5.16 -2.03 6.34
CA ALA A 308 -5.34 -0.69 6.90
C ALA A 308 -6.40 0.08 6.10
N ASP A 309 -7.43 0.56 6.79
CA ASP A 309 -8.21 1.69 6.29
C ASP A 309 -7.35 2.94 6.47
N LEU A 310 -7.00 3.60 5.37
CA LEU A 310 -6.08 4.73 5.40
C LEU A 310 -6.73 5.92 6.09
N ALA A 311 -6.14 6.34 7.21
CA ALA A 311 -6.65 7.43 8.03
C ALA A 311 -6.39 8.80 7.37
N ILE A 312 -7.25 9.17 6.42
CA ILE A 312 -7.18 10.42 5.66
C ILE A 312 -8.45 11.23 5.91
N ILE A 313 -8.29 12.51 6.23
CA ILE A 313 -9.41 13.42 6.46
C ILE A 313 -10.20 13.58 5.15
N ASN A 314 -11.47 13.20 5.17
CA ASN A 314 -12.38 13.45 4.06
C ASN A 314 -13.08 14.81 4.23
N ARG A 315 -13.13 15.58 3.15
CA ARG A 315 -13.92 16.83 3.08
C ARG A 315 -14.99 16.82 1.99
N GLY A 316 -15.35 15.64 1.49
CA GLY A 316 -16.39 15.48 0.48
C GLY A 316 -16.01 16.23 -0.79
N ASN A 317 -16.98 16.84 -1.45
CA ASN A 317 -16.78 17.60 -2.68
C ASN A 317 -17.55 18.92 -2.72
N LYS A 318 -18.19 19.34 -1.62
CA LYS A 318 -19.18 20.43 -1.66
C LYS A 318 -18.62 21.74 -1.12
N LEU A 319 -18.67 22.77 -1.94
CA LEU A 319 -18.46 24.17 -1.57
C LEU A 319 -19.72 24.97 -1.89
N TYR A 320 -19.99 26.05 -1.17
CA TYR A 320 -21.24 26.81 -1.30
C TYR A 320 -20.92 28.29 -1.52
N MET A 321 -21.71 28.95 -2.38
CA MET A 321 -21.90 30.39 -2.24
C MET A 321 -22.48 30.68 -0.86
N TRP A 322 -22.23 31.87 -0.31
CA TRP A 322 -22.60 32.14 1.09
C TRP A 322 -24.09 31.92 1.31
N ASP A 323 -24.40 31.02 2.23
CA ASP A 323 -25.76 30.69 2.67
C ASP A 323 -26.71 30.13 1.59
N ALA A 324 -26.19 29.71 0.44
CA ALA A 324 -26.97 29.08 -0.63
C ALA A 324 -27.65 27.77 -0.19
N LEU A 325 -28.79 27.43 -0.81
CA LEU A 325 -29.56 26.22 -0.48
C LEU A 325 -28.87 24.93 -0.95
N LYS A 326 -28.21 24.99 -2.11
CA LYS A 326 -27.48 23.90 -2.76
C LYS A 326 -26.02 24.30 -2.99
N ASP A 327 -25.15 23.30 -3.11
CA ASP A 327 -23.74 23.53 -3.34
C ASP A 327 -23.47 24.08 -4.76
N TYR A 328 -22.29 24.68 -4.91
CA TYR A 328 -21.87 25.45 -6.08
C TYR A 328 -21.98 24.64 -7.39
N TRP A 329 -21.79 23.32 -7.33
CA TRP A 329 -21.84 22.41 -8.48
C TRP A 329 -23.02 21.44 -8.44
N TRP A 330 -24.07 21.75 -7.68
CA TRP A 330 -25.25 20.89 -7.59
C TRP A 330 -25.90 20.68 -8.97
N GLY A 331 -26.07 19.41 -9.38
CA GLY A 331 -26.55 19.03 -10.71
C GLY A 331 -25.48 19.04 -11.81
N TYR A 332 -24.25 19.45 -11.49
CA TYR A 332 -23.08 19.53 -12.36
C TYR A 332 -21.82 18.98 -11.68
N GLU A 333 -21.96 17.99 -10.79
CA GLU A 333 -20.89 17.51 -9.92
C GLU A 333 -19.69 16.93 -10.69
N ASN A 334 -19.93 16.33 -11.87
CA ASN A 334 -18.89 15.78 -12.73
C ASN A 334 -18.08 16.87 -13.47
N GLU A 335 -18.57 18.10 -13.48
CA GLU A 335 -17.89 19.26 -14.07
C GLU A 335 -17.19 20.12 -13.02
N GLN A 336 -17.22 19.71 -11.75
CA GLN A 336 -16.49 20.40 -10.71
C GLN A 336 -14.98 20.32 -10.98
N PRO A 337 -14.27 21.46 -11.12
CA PRO A 337 -12.82 21.45 -11.25
C PRO A 337 -12.17 20.81 -10.03
N VAL A 338 -11.05 20.11 -10.24
CA VAL A 338 -10.19 19.53 -9.19
C VAL A 338 -8.77 20.09 -9.23
N LEU A 339 -8.46 20.91 -10.24
CA LEU A 339 -7.17 21.56 -10.43
C LEU A 339 -7.35 23.08 -10.43
N ASN A 340 -6.32 23.77 -9.91
CA ASN A 340 -6.27 25.22 -9.93
C ASN A 340 -6.21 25.75 -11.36
N GLY A 341 -6.99 26.79 -11.67
CA GLY A 341 -7.03 27.40 -13.01
C GLY A 341 -7.82 26.64 -14.06
N VAL A 342 -8.38 25.47 -13.74
CA VAL A 342 -9.36 24.78 -14.60
C VAL A 342 -10.74 25.38 -14.32
N THR A 343 -11.45 25.74 -15.39
CA THR A 343 -12.81 26.29 -15.32
C THR A 343 -13.78 25.48 -16.16
N ASN A 344 -15.04 25.39 -15.72
CA ASN A 344 -16.15 24.80 -16.46
C ASN A 344 -17.34 25.77 -16.50
N PRO A 345 -18.16 25.79 -17.56
CA PRO A 345 -19.11 26.87 -17.82
C PRO A 345 -20.40 26.84 -16.99
N HIS A 346 -20.68 25.74 -16.27
CA HIS A 346 -21.92 25.50 -15.52
C HIS A 346 -21.86 25.94 -14.06
N PHE A 347 -20.90 26.78 -13.70
CA PHE A 347 -20.96 27.50 -12.43
C PHE A 347 -22.19 28.42 -12.36
N PRO A 348 -22.67 28.77 -11.16
CA PRO A 348 -23.82 29.66 -11.04
C PRO A 348 -23.49 31.06 -11.58
N LYS A 349 -24.36 31.65 -12.41
CA LYS A 349 -24.09 32.93 -13.10
C LYS A 349 -24.89 34.10 -12.57
N ASN A 350 -26.12 33.86 -12.14
CA ASN A 350 -26.97 34.87 -11.50
C ASN A 350 -28.14 34.19 -10.76
N LYS A 351 -28.81 34.96 -9.89
CA LYS A 351 -29.95 34.47 -9.10
C LYS A 351 -31.12 33.97 -9.93
N ALA A 352 -31.39 34.58 -11.10
CA ALA A 352 -32.54 34.21 -11.92
C ALA A 352 -32.33 32.84 -12.60
N SER A 353 -31.11 32.57 -13.06
CA SER A 353 -30.75 31.30 -13.71
C SER A 353 -30.44 30.18 -12.71
N ASP A 354 -29.84 30.51 -11.56
CA ASP A 354 -29.32 29.52 -10.60
C ASP A 354 -29.83 29.72 -9.16
N PRO A 355 -31.14 29.92 -8.93
CA PRO A 355 -31.67 30.41 -7.64
C PRO A 355 -31.34 29.52 -6.44
N GLN A 356 -31.10 28.22 -6.64
CA GLN A 356 -30.78 27.28 -5.56
C GLN A 356 -29.29 27.25 -5.19
N ARG A 357 -28.40 27.58 -6.14
CA ARG A 357 -26.93 27.59 -5.94
C ARG A 357 -26.39 29.00 -5.69
N TRP A 358 -27.20 30.01 -5.98
CA TRP A 358 -26.91 31.41 -5.70
C TRP A 358 -26.94 31.70 -4.20
N TYR A 359 -26.10 32.63 -3.76
CA TYR A 359 -26.08 33.06 -2.36
C TYR A 359 -27.43 33.63 -1.91
N TYR A 360 -27.69 33.57 -0.61
CA TYR A 360 -28.91 34.13 -0.04
C TYR A 360 -28.80 35.67 0.06
N ASP A 361 -29.82 36.36 -0.46
CA ASP A 361 -29.89 37.82 -0.38
C ASP A 361 -30.32 38.24 1.01
N VAL A 362 -29.41 38.90 1.71
CA VAL A 362 -29.63 39.43 3.05
C VAL A 362 -29.19 40.87 3.08
N ASN A 363 -30.09 41.75 3.50
CA ASN A 363 -29.77 43.13 3.82
C ASN A 363 -29.08 43.16 5.18
N ALA A 364 -27.85 43.64 5.22
CA ALA A 364 -27.09 43.84 6.45
C ALA A 364 -26.81 45.34 6.61
N PRO A 365 -27.70 46.13 7.23
CA PRO A 365 -27.43 47.55 7.44
C PRO A 365 -26.19 47.76 8.34
N THR A 366 -25.46 48.85 8.12
CA THR A 366 -24.35 49.25 9.01
C THR A 366 -24.86 49.38 10.46
N GLY A 367 -24.22 48.68 11.40
CA GLY A 367 -24.61 48.68 12.81
C GLY A 367 -25.55 47.53 13.21
N GLU A 368 -26.01 46.71 12.28
CA GLU A 368 -26.87 45.55 12.56
C GLU A 368 -26.15 44.22 12.39
N ALA A 369 -26.28 43.34 13.38
CA ALA A 369 -25.75 41.99 13.32
C ALA A 369 -26.71 41.10 12.55
N VAL A 370 -26.31 40.65 11.35
CA VAL A 370 -27.16 39.78 10.53
C VAL A 370 -26.51 38.41 10.31
N GLY A 371 -27.26 37.37 10.67
CA GLY A 371 -26.83 35.97 10.57
C GLY A 371 -27.38 35.27 9.33
N ALA A 372 -26.70 34.19 8.96
CA ALA A 372 -27.15 33.22 7.98
C ALA A 372 -28.44 32.51 8.44
N GLY A 373 -29.35 32.27 7.50
CA GLY A 373 -30.60 31.52 7.71
C GLY A 373 -30.73 30.27 6.82
N GLY A 374 -29.86 30.12 5.82
CA GLY A 374 -29.74 28.99 4.91
C GLY A 374 -28.68 27.99 5.39
N TYR A 375 -27.81 27.53 4.50
CA TYR A 375 -26.84 26.46 4.82
C TYR A 375 -25.65 26.90 5.70
N ALA A 376 -25.33 28.20 5.74
CA ALA A 376 -24.20 28.73 6.50
C ALA A 376 -24.54 28.94 7.99
N PHE A 377 -25.80 28.81 8.40
CA PHE A 377 -26.24 28.97 9.80
C PHE A 377 -25.47 28.12 10.82
N LYS A 378 -24.97 26.95 10.37
CA LYS A 378 -24.21 25.99 11.18
C LYS A 378 -22.75 26.37 11.39
N CYS A 379 -22.22 27.32 10.61
CA CYS A 379 -20.84 27.75 10.70
C CYS A 379 -20.62 28.62 11.95
N PRO A 380 -19.38 28.67 12.48
CA PRO A 380 -19.05 29.68 13.49
C PRO A 380 -19.29 31.08 12.95
N ASN A 381 -19.69 31.99 13.83
CA ASN A 381 -19.86 33.39 13.45
C ASN A 381 -18.51 34.13 13.43
N VAL A 382 -18.52 35.40 13.01
CA VAL A 382 -17.28 36.22 12.94
C VAL A 382 -16.54 36.32 14.29
N ASN A 383 -17.25 36.42 15.42
CA ASN A 383 -16.62 36.49 16.75
C ASN A 383 -15.91 35.19 17.11
N GLU A 384 -16.56 34.04 16.87
CA GLU A 384 -15.96 32.73 17.11
C GLU A 384 -14.70 32.53 16.26
N MET A 385 -14.73 32.96 14.99
CA MET A 385 -13.53 32.94 14.14
C MET A 385 -12.38 33.78 14.70
N LEU A 386 -12.66 34.96 15.25
CA LEU A 386 -11.62 35.79 15.89
C LEU A 386 -10.97 35.09 17.08
N TRP A 387 -11.75 34.34 17.87
CA TRP A 387 -11.19 33.51 18.94
C TRP A 387 -10.27 32.41 18.39
N TYR A 388 -10.66 31.70 17.32
CA TYR A 388 -9.79 30.68 16.73
C TYR A 388 -8.49 31.27 16.17
N ILE A 389 -8.54 32.38 15.43
CA ILE A 389 -7.32 32.93 14.84
C ILE A 389 -6.39 33.59 15.88
N CYS A 390 -6.94 34.25 16.91
CA CYS A 390 -6.12 35.01 17.87
C CYS A 390 -5.77 34.24 19.14
N LYS A 391 -6.63 33.31 19.58
CA LYS A 391 -6.47 32.53 20.82
C LYS A 391 -6.41 31.02 20.58
N GLY A 392 -6.70 30.56 19.37
CA GLY A 392 -6.63 29.16 18.99
C GLY A 392 -5.23 28.64 18.68
N ASN A 393 -4.18 29.45 18.87
CA ASN A 393 -2.78 29.11 18.62
C ASN A 393 -2.58 28.35 17.30
N PRO A 394 -2.72 28.99 16.13
CA PRO A 394 -2.72 28.27 14.86
C PRO A 394 -1.39 27.59 14.54
N HIS A 395 -1.43 26.35 14.02
CA HIS A 395 -0.25 25.65 13.49
C HIS A 395 -0.49 25.20 12.05
N TRP A 396 0.37 25.64 11.12
CA TRP A 396 0.33 25.21 9.74
C TRP A 396 1.01 23.86 9.56
N ASP A 397 0.27 22.88 9.08
CA ASP A 397 0.79 21.56 8.76
C ASP A 397 0.67 21.30 7.25
N GLY A 398 1.78 21.54 6.53
CA GLY A 398 1.88 21.38 5.08
C GLY A 398 1.91 19.92 4.60
N GLU A 399 2.11 18.95 5.50
CA GLU A 399 2.27 17.54 5.15
C GLU A 399 1.02 16.70 5.44
N LYS A 400 0.08 17.24 6.23
CA LYS A 400 -1.15 16.52 6.56
C LYS A 400 -2.03 16.31 5.34
N LEU A 401 -2.23 15.03 5.00
CA LEU A 401 -3.07 14.59 3.89
C LEU A 401 -4.56 14.80 4.17
N PHE A 402 -5.30 15.16 3.13
CA PHE A 402 -6.75 15.14 3.09
C PHE A 402 -7.25 14.74 1.70
N SER A 403 -8.51 14.30 1.63
CA SER A 403 -9.20 14.03 0.38
C SER A 403 -10.32 15.04 0.15
N PHE A 404 -10.44 15.49 -1.09
CA PHE A 404 -11.53 16.33 -1.57
C PHE A 404 -11.87 15.91 -3.00
N ALA A 405 -13.16 15.79 -3.32
CA ALA A 405 -13.64 15.27 -4.59
C ALA A 405 -13.00 13.93 -5.01
N LYS A 406 -12.70 13.06 -4.02
CA LYS A 406 -12.00 11.78 -4.20
C LYS A 406 -10.57 11.88 -4.75
N HIS A 407 -9.98 13.07 -4.76
CA HIS A 407 -8.57 13.33 -5.05
C HIS A 407 -7.77 13.56 -3.77
N LEU A 408 -6.45 13.37 -3.86
CA LEU A 408 -5.52 13.58 -2.76
C LEU A 408 -4.95 15.00 -2.78
N TYR A 409 -4.94 15.63 -1.61
CA TYR A 409 -4.27 16.90 -1.36
C TYR A 409 -3.56 16.85 -0.01
N LYS A 410 -2.75 17.88 0.28
CA LYS A 410 -2.08 18.03 1.57
C LYS A 410 -1.98 19.48 1.98
N GLY A 411 -1.93 19.73 3.28
CA GLY A 411 -1.83 21.07 3.83
C GLY A 411 -3.09 21.54 4.56
N GLY A 412 -2.90 22.39 5.56
CA GLY A 412 -3.99 22.98 6.33
C GLY A 412 -3.52 23.52 7.68
N MET A 413 -4.48 23.96 8.48
CA MET A 413 -4.23 24.63 9.75
C MET A 413 -4.88 23.88 10.90
N TRP A 414 -4.12 23.70 11.97
CA TRP A 414 -4.64 23.30 13.27
C TRP A 414 -5.07 24.51 14.08
N PHE A 415 -6.22 24.42 14.73
CA PHE A 415 -6.69 25.39 15.72
C PHE A 415 -7.06 24.65 17.00
N LYS A 416 -6.86 25.28 18.16
CA LYS A 416 -7.39 24.76 19.43
C LYS A 416 -8.90 24.62 19.33
N LYS A 417 -9.44 23.55 19.88
CA LYS A 417 -10.88 23.34 20.03
C LYS A 417 -11.50 24.45 20.87
N LYS A 418 -12.79 24.73 20.63
CA LYS A 418 -13.58 25.73 21.36
C LYS A 418 -13.50 25.54 22.87
N SER A 419 -13.61 24.30 23.34
CA SER A 419 -13.53 23.96 24.78
C SER A 419 -12.20 24.35 25.42
N VAL A 420 -11.09 24.22 24.70
CA VAL A 420 -9.75 24.58 25.19
C VAL A 420 -9.61 26.09 25.27
N ILE A 421 -10.04 26.82 24.24
CA ILE A 421 -10.02 28.29 24.23
C ILE A 421 -10.86 28.84 25.39
N MET A 422 -12.07 28.29 25.60
CA MET A 422 -12.95 28.71 26.69
C MET A 422 -12.31 28.51 28.07
N SER A 423 -11.70 27.33 28.30
CA SER A 423 -11.02 27.01 29.55
C SER A 423 -9.86 27.97 29.83
N GLU A 424 -8.98 28.20 28.84
CA GLU A 424 -7.78 29.04 28.99
C GLU A 424 -8.10 30.53 29.18
N ASN A 425 -9.28 30.98 28.75
CA ASN A 425 -9.68 32.39 28.79
C ASN A 425 -10.82 32.66 29.79
N ASN A 426 -11.22 31.67 30.60
CA ASN A 426 -12.33 31.77 31.56
C ASN A 426 -13.65 32.23 30.92
N LEU A 427 -14.00 31.65 29.77
CA LEU A 427 -15.19 32.00 28.98
C LEU A 427 -16.23 30.89 29.02
N ASN A 428 -17.46 31.25 28.66
CA ASN A 428 -18.50 30.31 28.27
C ASN A 428 -18.84 30.44 26.77
N SER A 429 -19.57 29.47 26.23
CA SER A 429 -19.88 29.41 24.80
C SER A 429 -20.71 30.59 24.31
N ALA A 430 -21.60 31.14 25.13
CA ALA A 430 -22.40 32.31 24.76
C ALA A 430 -21.52 33.55 24.58
N THR A 431 -20.61 33.79 25.53
CA THR A 431 -19.67 34.92 25.50
C THR A 431 -18.78 34.87 24.26
N MET A 432 -18.24 33.70 23.94
CA MET A 432 -17.39 33.50 22.76
C MET A 432 -18.15 33.76 21.44
N ARG A 433 -19.44 33.41 21.41
CA ARG A 433 -20.34 33.68 20.28
C ARG A 433 -20.69 35.16 20.16
N ASP A 434 -20.93 35.84 21.27
CA ASP A 434 -21.44 37.21 21.27
C ASP A 434 -20.36 38.26 21.00
N LYS A 435 -19.10 38.01 21.41
CA LYS A 435 -18.03 39.00 21.31
C LYS A 435 -16.64 38.40 21.33
N PHE A 436 -15.69 39.14 20.76
CA PHE A 436 -14.25 38.92 20.91
C PHE A 436 -13.63 40.07 21.70
N ASN A 437 -12.96 39.76 22.81
CA ASN A 437 -12.32 40.77 23.70
C ASN A 437 -13.22 41.97 24.05
N GLY A 438 -14.50 41.74 24.32
CA GLY A 438 -15.45 42.79 24.73
C GLY A 438 -16.26 43.40 23.59
N THR A 439 -15.87 43.19 22.33
CA THR A 439 -16.53 43.80 21.15
C THR A 439 -17.28 42.75 20.34
N ASP A 440 -18.53 43.04 19.98
CA ASP A 440 -19.27 42.27 18.97
C ASP A 440 -18.89 42.75 17.58
N TYR A 441 -18.33 41.87 16.76
CA TYR A 441 -17.88 42.18 15.40
C TYR A 441 -18.89 41.85 14.31
N ARG A 442 -20.04 41.24 14.65
CA ARG A 442 -21.12 40.96 13.69
C ARG A 442 -21.66 42.22 13.00
N PRO A 443 -21.90 43.36 13.69
CA PRO A 443 -22.41 44.58 13.06
C PRO A 443 -21.32 45.48 12.45
N VAL A 444 -20.04 45.12 12.58
CA VAL A 444 -18.91 46.00 12.27
C VAL A 444 -18.58 45.98 10.77
N GLY A 445 -18.89 47.08 10.07
CA GLY A 445 -18.66 47.22 8.63
C GLY A 445 -17.28 47.72 8.20
N THR A 446 -16.37 48.06 9.10
CA THR A 446 -15.05 48.63 8.75
C THR A 446 -13.90 47.97 9.51
N GLY A 447 -12.65 48.19 9.06
CA GLY A 447 -11.46 47.65 9.72
C GLY A 447 -11.20 46.15 9.46
N TRP A 448 -11.54 45.68 8.26
CA TRP A 448 -11.26 44.33 7.75
C TRP A 448 -10.17 44.37 6.68
N PRO A 449 -9.32 43.33 6.56
CA PRO A 449 -9.34 42.07 7.31
C PRO A 449 -8.73 42.18 8.73
N ARG A 450 -9.03 41.20 9.58
CA ARG A 450 -8.36 40.98 10.87
C ARG A 450 -7.44 39.78 10.76
N ILE A 451 -6.15 39.99 10.96
CA ILE A 451 -5.12 39.02 10.61
C ILE A 451 -4.28 38.65 11.84
N ASN A 452 -3.96 37.36 11.98
CA ASN A 452 -2.90 36.85 12.83
C ASN A 452 -1.77 36.28 11.95
N ASN A 453 -0.55 36.79 12.12
CA ASN A 453 0.65 36.28 11.44
C ASN A 453 1.52 35.39 12.35
N ASN A 454 1.11 35.17 13.60
CA ASN A 454 1.78 34.26 14.52
C ASN A 454 1.28 32.84 14.29
N ILE A 455 1.84 32.18 13.27
CA ILE A 455 1.54 30.82 12.88
C ILE A 455 2.74 29.93 13.20
N ALA A 456 2.52 28.90 14.01
CA ALA A 456 3.54 27.89 14.27
C ALA A 456 3.61 26.88 13.12
N SER A 457 4.75 26.21 12.95
CA SER A 457 4.97 25.23 11.89
C SER A 457 4.78 23.80 12.41
N GLY A 458 4.14 22.95 11.59
CA GLY A 458 3.93 21.54 11.84
C GLY A 458 2.63 21.22 12.60
N SER A 459 2.49 19.97 13.04
CA SER A 459 1.42 19.57 13.94
C SER A 459 1.69 20.07 15.36
N PRO A 460 0.65 20.49 16.13
CA PRO A 460 0.81 20.83 17.54
C PRO A 460 1.23 19.61 18.37
N SER A 461 1.96 19.82 19.46
CA SER A 461 2.46 18.74 20.32
C SER A 461 1.35 17.92 20.99
N ASN A 462 0.23 18.54 21.33
CA ASN A 462 -0.95 17.87 21.87
C ASN A 462 -2.14 17.99 20.91
N ILE A 463 -2.15 17.15 19.87
CA ILE A 463 -3.19 17.14 18.83
C ILE A 463 -4.63 16.95 19.37
N ASN A 464 -4.81 16.37 20.57
CA ASN A 464 -6.14 16.14 21.14
C ASN A 464 -6.85 17.44 21.53
N ASN A 465 -6.08 18.50 21.80
CA ASN A 465 -6.60 19.83 22.10
C ASN A 465 -6.96 20.63 20.84
N TYR A 466 -6.68 20.10 19.66
CA TYR A 466 -6.82 20.80 18.38
C TYR A 466 -7.77 20.06 17.44
N PHE A 467 -8.26 20.79 16.45
CA PHE A 467 -8.92 20.24 15.27
C PHE A 467 -8.22 20.78 14.02
N PHE A 468 -8.32 20.03 12.92
CA PHE A 468 -7.65 20.38 11.67
C PHE A 468 -8.64 20.84 10.61
N LEU A 469 -8.33 21.98 10.00
CA LEU A 469 -8.99 22.50 8.81
C LEU A 469 -8.05 22.32 7.61
N PRO A 470 -8.36 21.40 6.68
CA PRO A 470 -7.66 21.31 5.41
C PRO A 470 -7.63 22.64 4.66
N ALA A 471 -6.54 22.92 3.96
CA ALA A 471 -6.43 24.09 3.09
C ALA A 471 -7.25 23.87 1.81
N ILE A 472 -8.56 24.04 1.93
CA ILE A 472 -9.49 23.94 0.80
C ILE A 472 -9.77 25.34 0.28
N ASN A 473 -9.33 25.58 -0.96
CA ASN A 473 -9.51 26.84 -1.64
C ASN A 473 -10.99 27.06 -2.04
N PHE A 474 -11.31 28.21 -2.62
CA PHE A 474 -12.67 28.54 -3.06
C PHE A 474 -12.83 28.47 -4.58
N PHE A 475 -14.09 28.40 -5.02
CA PHE A 475 -14.48 28.61 -6.41
C PHE A 475 -14.78 30.07 -6.69
N TRP A 476 -14.30 30.58 -7.82
CA TRP A 476 -14.66 31.87 -8.37
C TRP A 476 -14.92 31.72 -9.87
N GLN A 477 -16.10 32.13 -10.32
CA GLN A 477 -16.47 32.08 -11.74
C GLN A 477 -16.17 30.71 -12.40
N GLY A 478 -16.42 29.65 -11.65
CA GLY A 478 -16.26 28.26 -12.12
C GLY A 478 -14.84 27.72 -12.12
N SER A 479 -13.86 28.47 -11.63
CA SER A 479 -12.48 28.02 -11.44
C SER A 479 -12.15 27.85 -9.97
N PHE A 480 -11.28 26.90 -9.63
CA PHE A 480 -10.56 26.97 -8.35
C PHE A 480 -9.67 28.21 -8.39
N TYR A 481 -9.99 29.18 -7.52
CA TYR A 481 -9.42 30.51 -7.55
C TYR A 481 -9.10 30.94 -6.12
N GLY A 482 -7.91 31.51 -5.93
CA GLY A 482 -7.43 32.01 -4.65
C GLY A 482 -5.97 32.44 -4.78
N SER A 483 -5.40 32.98 -3.71
CA SER A 483 -3.99 33.43 -3.66
C SER A 483 -2.94 32.31 -3.75
N GLY A 484 -3.38 31.04 -3.92
CA GLY A 484 -2.52 29.89 -4.16
C GLY A 484 -3.33 28.64 -4.51
N LYS A 485 -2.70 27.47 -4.47
CA LYS A 485 -3.30 26.19 -4.91
C LYS A 485 -4.12 25.53 -3.78
N MET A 486 -4.94 24.56 -4.15
CA MET A 486 -5.52 23.61 -3.19
C MET A 486 -4.39 23.00 -2.34
N GLY A 487 -4.54 23.02 -1.01
CA GLY A 487 -3.50 22.60 -0.07
C GLY A 487 -2.60 23.74 0.44
N GLU A 488 -2.63 24.93 -0.16
CA GLU A 488 -1.83 26.09 0.27
C GLU A 488 -2.67 27.15 0.98
N TYR A 489 -3.95 27.26 0.62
CA TYR A 489 -4.90 28.21 1.22
C TYR A 489 -6.23 27.53 1.56
N GLY A 490 -6.76 27.84 2.74
CA GLY A 490 -8.09 27.43 3.18
C GLY A 490 -9.06 28.61 3.22
N ASP A 491 -10.31 28.40 2.78
CA ASP A 491 -11.38 29.39 2.81
C ASP A 491 -12.69 28.78 3.34
N TYR A 492 -13.18 29.34 4.45
CA TYR A 492 -14.32 28.81 5.20
C TYR A 492 -15.31 29.93 5.52
N TRP A 493 -16.56 29.77 5.07
CA TRP A 493 -17.61 30.74 5.38
C TRP A 493 -17.95 30.76 6.87
N THR A 494 -18.23 31.96 7.38
CA THR A 494 -18.89 32.15 8.68
C THR A 494 -20.41 32.20 8.52
N SER A 495 -21.13 32.13 9.63
CA SER A 495 -22.57 32.40 9.68
C SER A 495 -22.92 33.90 9.73
N SER A 496 -21.95 34.81 9.55
CA SER A 496 -22.17 36.26 9.66
C SER A 496 -22.13 36.94 8.30
N ALA A 497 -23.19 37.67 7.96
CA ALA A 497 -23.20 38.59 6.84
C ALA A 497 -22.23 39.77 7.11
N SER A 498 -21.78 40.42 6.06
CA SER A 498 -21.00 41.65 6.13
C SER A 498 -21.64 42.74 5.29
N ASN A 499 -21.39 43.98 5.68
CA ASN A 499 -21.96 45.20 5.13
C ASN A 499 -20.90 46.26 4.82
N GLN A 500 -19.63 45.84 4.72
CA GLN A 500 -18.55 46.75 4.39
C GLN A 500 -18.88 47.54 3.12
N ASN A 501 -18.67 48.86 3.19
CA ASN A 501 -18.96 49.81 2.12
C ASN A 501 -20.44 49.91 1.70
N ASN A 502 -21.39 49.50 2.54
CA ASN A 502 -22.82 49.46 2.24
C ASN A 502 -23.19 48.56 1.05
N SER A 503 -22.34 47.60 0.66
CA SER A 503 -22.71 46.55 -0.30
C SER A 503 -23.29 45.35 0.43
N ASN A 504 -24.51 44.95 0.07
CA ASN A 504 -25.19 43.76 0.61
C ASN A 504 -24.72 42.45 -0.04
N GLU A 505 -23.55 42.46 -0.67
CA GLU A 505 -23.01 41.37 -1.50
C GLU A 505 -21.92 40.57 -0.77
N ASN A 506 -21.71 40.86 0.51
CA ASN A 506 -20.51 40.50 1.25
C ASN A 506 -20.83 39.65 2.50
N ALA A 507 -19.92 38.74 2.85
CA ALA A 507 -20.00 37.95 4.08
C ALA A 507 -18.60 37.71 4.66
N PHE A 508 -18.55 37.40 5.95
CA PHE A 508 -17.28 37.08 6.60
C PHE A 508 -16.86 35.64 6.32
N ASN A 509 -15.56 35.45 6.11
CA ASN A 509 -14.95 34.14 5.97
C ASN A 509 -13.62 34.08 6.74
N LEU A 510 -13.31 32.91 7.26
CA LEU A 510 -11.96 32.56 7.68
C LEU A 510 -11.15 32.22 6.42
N ALA A 511 -9.99 32.84 6.26
CA ALA A 511 -8.99 32.40 5.29
C ALA A 511 -7.62 32.27 5.95
N PHE A 512 -6.84 31.28 5.53
CA PHE A 512 -5.52 31.03 6.08
C PHE A 512 -4.57 30.41 5.06
N GLY A 513 -3.28 30.56 5.31
CA GLY A 513 -2.16 29.90 4.63
C GLY A 513 -1.00 29.71 5.60
N SER A 514 0.18 29.35 5.11
CA SER A 514 1.31 28.95 5.96
C SER A 514 1.79 30.00 6.96
N ASN A 515 1.63 31.29 6.64
CA ASN A 515 2.15 32.39 7.45
C ASN A 515 1.06 33.28 8.05
N THR A 516 -0.21 33.00 7.75
CA THR A 516 -1.30 33.90 8.13
C THR A 516 -2.62 33.16 8.33
N ALA A 517 -3.40 33.61 9.30
CA ALA A 517 -4.80 33.24 9.47
C ALA A 517 -5.60 34.52 9.76
N GLY A 518 -6.68 34.74 9.03
CA GLY A 518 -7.45 35.97 9.17
C GLY A 518 -8.93 35.77 8.91
N VAL A 519 -9.71 36.71 9.43
CA VAL A 519 -11.10 36.88 9.03
C VAL A 519 -11.16 38.01 8.02
N TYR A 520 -11.70 37.68 6.86
CA TYR A 520 -11.83 38.56 5.71
C TYR A 520 -13.30 38.83 5.45
N ASN A 521 -13.51 39.86 4.64
CA ASN A 521 -14.78 40.10 4.01
C ASN A 521 -14.65 39.74 2.53
N SER A 522 -15.53 38.86 2.05
CA SER A 522 -15.51 38.37 0.68
C SER A 522 -16.89 38.45 0.04
N LEU A 523 -16.90 38.55 -1.29
CA LEU A 523 -18.13 38.49 -2.09
C LEU A 523 -18.80 37.12 -1.90
N ARG A 524 -20.11 37.14 -1.62
CA ARG A 524 -20.93 35.96 -1.32
C ARG A 524 -20.99 34.96 -2.48
N GLU A 525 -20.69 35.41 -3.70
CA GLU A 525 -20.68 34.57 -4.90
C GLU A 525 -19.52 33.59 -4.96
N LYS A 526 -18.48 33.70 -4.12
CA LYS A 526 -17.44 32.67 -4.11
C LYS A 526 -17.96 31.38 -3.48
N GLY A 527 -17.57 30.23 -4.04
CA GLY A 527 -17.88 28.91 -3.49
C GLY A 527 -16.85 28.48 -2.45
N ALA A 528 -17.13 28.58 -1.16
CA ALA A 528 -16.18 28.23 -0.10
C ALA A 528 -16.70 27.12 0.83
N MET A 529 -15.82 26.57 1.66
CA MET A 529 -16.17 25.47 2.55
C MET A 529 -17.18 25.96 3.61
N THR A 530 -18.27 25.22 3.78
CA THR A 530 -19.39 25.62 4.66
C THR A 530 -19.73 24.48 5.60
N ILE A 531 -19.04 24.46 6.74
CA ILE A 531 -19.11 23.39 7.75
C ILE A 531 -19.24 23.97 9.15
N ALA A 532 -19.90 23.21 10.03
CA ALA A 532 -19.74 23.44 11.46
C ALA A 532 -18.28 23.11 11.85
N PHE A 533 -17.74 23.85 12.81
CA PHE A 533 -16.52 23.43 13.48
C PHE A 533 -16.87 22.51 14.64
N GLU A 534 -15.84 21.99 15.29
CA GLU A 534 -15.89 20.99 16.38
C GLU A 534 -16.94 21.21 17.48
#